data_AF-A0A927CZA9-F1
#
_entry.id   AF-A0A927CZA9-F1
#
_cell.length_a   1.000
_cell.length_b   1.000
_cell.length_c   1.000
_cell.angle_alpha   90.00
_cell.angle_beta   90.00
_cell.angle_gamma   90.00
#
_symmetry.space_group_name_H-M   'P 1'
#
loop_
_entity.id
_entity.type
_entity.pdbx_description
1 polymer ?
#
loop_
_entity_poly.entity_id
_entity_poly.type
_entity_poly.pdbx_seq_one_letter_code
_entity_poly.pdbx_strand_id
1 'polypeptide(L)'
;MDKKTREAIDLINKVKLSDDIIYEIFRSEKRSGWFHFWDTVFDVIPSTTTKLLNNKVMYLLASEKSGKIIEVENGAITNITEIPDWTSDKKENFNKIVIGNYTYKKFKKIS
;
A
#
# COMPACT_ATOMS: atom_id res chain seq x y z
N MET A 1 -4.41 10.42 -12.91
CA MET A 1 -4.59 10.03 -11.49
C MET A 1 -6.00 10.42 -11.10
N ASP A 2 -6.75 9.55 -10.43
CA ASP A 2 -8.15 9.86 -10.10
C ASP A 2 -8.20 10.96 -9.02
N LYS A 3 -9.23 11.82 -9.04
CA LYS A 3 -9.37 12.94 -8.10
C LYS A 3 -9.31 12.46 -6.64
N LYS A 4 -9.91 11.30 -6.37
CA LYS A 4 -9.95 10.65 -5.06
C LYS A 4 -8.59 10.12 -4.60
N THR A 5 -7.78 9.60 -5.52
CA THR A 5 -6.40 9.18 -5.25
C THR A 5 -5.55 10.39 -4.83
N ARG A 6 -5.80 11.55 -5.46
CA ARG A 6 -5.12 12.81 -5.16
C ARG A 6 -5.49 13.32 -3.77
N GLU A 7 -6.78 13.33 -3.43
CA GLU A 7 -7.28 13.72 -2.10
C GLU A 7 -6.71 12.84 -0.98
N ALA A 8 -6.58 11.53 -1.20
CA ALA A 8 -5.98 10.62 -0.24
C ALA A 8 -4.47 10.84 -0.07
N ILE A 9 -3.74 11.07 -1.16
CA ILE A 9 -2.33 11.45 -1.11
C ILE A 9 -2.16 12.79 -0.39
N ASP A 10 -3.06 13.74 -0.61
CA ASP A 10 -3.05 15.04 0.08
C ASP A 10 -3.29 14.88 1.59
N LEU A 11 -4.17 13.97 2.01
CA LEU A 11 -4.37 13.63 3.42
C LEU A 11 -3.12 12.99 4.03
N ILE A 12 -2.49 12.05 3.33
CA ILE A 12 -1.26 11.41 3.81
C ILE A 12 -0.14 12.46 3.89
N ASN A 13 -0.01 13.34 2.89
CA ASN A 13 0.96 14.43 2.87
C ASN A 13 0.76 15.43 4.02
N LYS A 14 -0.47 15.62 4.54
CA LYS A 14 -0.71 16.45 5.73
C LYS A 14 -0.20 15.82 7.02
N VAL A 15 -0.13 14.49 7.08
CA VAL A 15 0.33 13.74 8.27
C VAL A 15 1.81 13.37 8.16
N LYS A 16 2.36 13.45 6.94
CA LYS A 16 3.75 13.21 6.60
C LYS A 16 4.68 14.20 7.32
N LEU A 17 5.69 13.71 8.03
CA LEU A 17 6.82 14.51 8.48
C LEU A 17 7.84 14.67 7.33
N SER A 18 8.72 15.68 7.41
CA SER A 18 9.65 16.05 6.31
C SER A 18 10.44 14.87 5.74
N ASP A 19 10.78 13.90 6.59
CA ASP A 19 11.68 12.79 6.25
C ASP A 19 10.95 11.49 5.97
N ASP A 20 9.61 11.46 6.07
CA ASP A 20 8.85 10.25 5.81
C ASP A 20 8.87 9.92 4.31
N ILE A 21 8.68 8.64 3.98
CA ILE A 21 8.58 8.19 2.59
C ILE A 21 7.22 7.55 2.38
N ILE A 22 6.57 7.87 1.26
CA ILE A 22 5.29 7.27 0.91
C ILE A 22 5.52 6.25 -0.21
N TYR A 23 5.14 5.01 0.04
CA TYR A 23 5.10 3.96 -0.96
C TYR A 23 3.67 3.56 -1.27
N GLU A 24 3.37 3.33 -2.54
CA GLU A 24 2.21 2.54 -2.93
C GLU A 24 2.56 1.05 -2.76
N ILE A 25 1.65 0.30 -2.16
CA ILE A 25 1.86 -1.12 -1.86
C ILE A 25 0.66 -1.96 -2.31
N PHE A 26 0.93 -3.21 -2.69
CA PHE A 26 -0.12 -4.19 -2.99
C PHE A 26 -0.29 -5.14 -1.84
N ARG A 27 -1.54 -5.45 -1.47
CA ARG A 27 -1.89 -6.48 -0.50
C ARG A 27 -2.28 -7.76 -1.21
N SER A 28 -1.72 -8.87 -0.74
CA SER A 28 -2.06 -10.22 -1.16
C SER A 28 -2.33 -11.07 0.08
N GLU A 29 -3.33 -11.94 0.05
CA GLU A 29 -3.60 -12.86 1.15
C GLU A 29 -2.66 -14.07 1.10
N LYS A 30 -2.23 -14.55 2.27
CA LYS A 30 -1.27 -15.64 2.44
C LYS A 30 -1.97 -16.96 2.13
N ARG A 31 -2.05 -17.28 0.83
CA ARG A 31 -2.46 -18.54 0.18
C ARG A 31 -3.40 -19.45 0.99
N SER A 32 -4.70 -19.31 0.71
CA SER A 32 -5.65 -20.42 0.63
C SER A 32 -6.55 -20.17 -0.59
N GLY A 33 -6.46 -21.00 -1.63
CA GLY A 33 -7.44 -21.08 -2.74
C GLY A 33 -7.40 -20.06 -3.89
N TRP A 34 -7.00 -18.79 -3.71
CA TRP A 34 -7.16 -17.74 -4.74
C TRP A 34 -6.03 -17.61 -5.78
N PHE A 35 -5.16 -18.62 -5.91
CA PHE A 35 -3.92 -18.54 -6.70
C PHE A 35 -4.18 -18.24 -8.19
N HIS A 36 -5.25 -18.79 -8.76
CA HIS A 36 -5.57 -18.57 -10.18
C HIS A 36 -6.15 -17.19 -10.50
N PHE A 37 -6.73 -16.49 -9.52
CA PHE A 37 -7.34 -15.18 -9.75
C PHE A 37 -6.26 -14.09 -9.87
N TRP A 38 -5.27 -14.08 -8.99
CA TRP A 38 -4.25 -13.04 -9.00
C TRP A 38 -3.21 -13.22 -10.11
N ASP A 39 -2.78 -14.45 -10.40
CA ASP A 39 -1.81 -14.69 -11.49
C ASP A 39 -2.38 -14.24 -12.85
N THR A 40 -3.67 -14.48 -13.10
CA THR A 40 -4.35 -14.03 -14.33
C THR A 40 -4.51 -12.50 -14.41
N VAL A 41 -4.70 -11.83 -13.26
CA VAL A 41 -4.86 -10.37 -13.21
C VAL A 41 -3.52 -9.65 -13.40
N PHE A 42 -2.43 -10.22 -12.91
CA PHE A 42 -1.09 -9.63 -13.07
C PHE A 42 -0.47 -9.88 -14.46
N ASP A 43 -0.80 -10.99 -15.13
CA ASP A 43 -0.25 -11.29 -16.46
C ASP A 43 -0.99 -10.63 -17.64
N VAL A 44 -2.26 -10.23 -17.48
CA VAL A 44 -3.11 -9.86 -18.64
C VAL A 44 -3.47 -8.37 -18.71
N ILE A 45 -3.20 -7.54 -17.70
CA ILE A 45 -3.87 -6.23 -17.61
C ILE A 45 -2.94 -5.00 -17.69
N PRO A 46 -3.16 -4.12 -18.69
CA PRO A 46 -2.49 -2.82 -18.78
C PRO A 46 -3.06 -1.83 -17.76
N SER A 47 -2.34 -1.58 -16.67
CA SER A 47 -2.33 -0.38 -15.79
C SER A 47 -3.65 0.29 -15.34
N THR A 48 -4.82 -0.21 -15.72
CA THR A 48 -6.10 0.51 -15.71
C THR A 48 -7.19 -0.28 -14.98
N THR A 49 -7.14 -1.62 -14.98
CA THR A 49 -8.20 -2.45 -14.39
C THR A 49 -7.96 -2.78 -12.91
N THR A 50 -6.76 -2.58 -12.36
CA THR A 50 -6.54 -2.60 -10.90
C THR A 50 -7.22 -1.43 -10.19
N LYS A 51 -7.53 -0.33 -10.89
CA LYS A 51 -8.39 0.74 -10.35
C LYS A 51 -9.86 0.35 -10.25
N LEU A 52 -10.30 -0.68 -10.98
CA LEU A 52 -11.71 -0.97 -11.20
C LEU A 52 -12.21 -2.15 -10.36
N LEU A 53 -11.34 -3.08 -9.96
CA LEU A 53 -11.78 -4.29 -9.25
C LEU A 53 -11.94 -4.14 -7.74
N ASN A 54 -11.43 -3.06 -7.14
CA ASN A 54 -11.86 -2.55 -5.84
C ASN A 54 -11.24 -1.16 -5.71
N ASN A 55 -12.04 -0.14 -5.38
CA ASN A 55 -11.60 1.26 -5.21
C ASN A 55 -10.67 1.49 -4.00
N LYS A 56 -9.93 0.44 -3.62
CA LYS A 56 -9.13 0.29 -2.42
C LYS A 56 -7.66 0.33 -2.81
N VAL A 57 -7.03 1.48 -2.57
CA VAL A 57 -5.60 1.70 -2.75
C VAL A 57 -4.93 1.63 -1.38
N MET A 58 -3.70 1.13 -1.32
CA MET A 58 -2.96 1.04 -0.07
C MET A 58 -1.63 1.77 -0.17
N TYR A 59 -1.34 2.54 0.87
CA TYR A 59 -0.10 3.27 1.01
C TYR A 59 0.66 2.80 2.24
N LEU A 60 1.97 2.90 2.19
CA LEU A 60 2.84 2.76 3.33
C LEU A 60 3.49 4.12 3.60
N LEU A 61 3.22 4.67 4.78
CA LEU A 61 3.98 5.77 5.35
C LEU A 61 5.15 5.18 6.13
N ALA A 62 6.36 5.34 5.59
CA ALA A 62 7.61 4.84 6.11
C ALA A 62 8.37 5.97 6.82
N SER A 63 8.32 5.98 8.15
CA SER A 63 9.07 6.89 9.02
C SER A 63 10.31 6.20 9.58
N GLU A 64 11.22 6.95 10.21
CA GLU A 64 12.40 6.38 10.91
C GLU A 64 12.01 5.40 12.02
N LYS A 65 10.94 5.72 12.77
CA LYS A 65 10.55 5.00 13.99
C LYS A 65 9.32 4.10 13.81
N SER A 66 8.57 4.26 12.72
CA SER A 66 7.33 3.52 12.50
C SER A 66 7.01 3.36 11.02
N GLY A 67 6.40 2.25 10.65
CA GLY A 67 5.79 2.05 9.34
C GLY A 67 4.29 1.91 9.51
N LYS A 68 3.49 2.67 8.76
CA LYS A 68 2.02 2.61 8.82
C LYS A 68 1.45 2.30 7.45
N ILE A 69 0.65 1.25 7.37
CA ILE A 69 -0.14 0.91 6.20
C ILE A 69 -1.47 1.64 6.29
N ILE A 70 -1.78 2.44 5.28
CA ILE A 70 -2.98 3.25 5.18
C ILE A 70 -3.82 2.68 4.04
N GLU A 71 -4.97 2.12 4.38
CA GLU A 71 -5.95 1.66 3.40
C GLU A 71 -6.89 2.81 3.05
N VAL A 72 -7.00 3.10 1.77
CA VAL A 72 -7.84 4.17 1.24
C VAL A 72 -8.88 3.54 0.33
N GLU A 73 -10.15 3.70 0.68
CA GLU A 73 -11.26 3.21 -0.12
C GLU A 73 -12.16 4.39 -0.50
N ASN A 74 -12.48 4.53 -1.79
CA ASN A 74 -13.33 5.61 -2.29
C ASN A 74 -12.85 7.04 -1.93
N GLY A 75 -11.56 7.23 -1.65
CA GLY A 75 -10.97 8.53 -1.27
C GLY A 75 -10.97 8.81 0.24
N ALA A 76 -11.50 7.90 1.06
CA ALA A 76 -11.44 7.98 2.51
C ALA A 76 -10.44 6.98 3.07
N ILE A 77 -9.71 7.37 4.13
CA ILE A 77 -8.89 6.43 4.89
C ILE A 77 -9.85 5.53 5.68
N THR A 78 -9.86 4.24 5.36
CA THR A 78 -10.73 3.26 6.02
C THR A 78 -10.02 2.49 7.12
N ASN A 79 -8.69 2.35 7.01
CA ASN A 79 -7.91 1.63 8.02
C ASN A 79 -6.47 2.14 8.07
N ILE A 80 -5.87 2.11 9.27
CA ILE A 80 -4.45 2.37 9.49
C ILE A 80 -3.91 1.21 10.33
N THR A 81 -2.94 0.48 9.79
CA THR A 81 -2.29 -0.64 10.45
C THR A 81 -0.82 -0.33 10.68
N GLU A 82 -0.35 -0.42 11.92
CA GLU A 82 1.07 -0.26 12.22
C GLU A 82 1.83 -1.55 11.91
N ILE A 83 3.00 -1.41 11.31
CA ILE A 83 3.86 -2.54 10.98
C ILE A 83 4.67 -2.90 12.23
N PRO A 84 4.51 -4.13 12.76
CA PRO A 84 5.33 -4.59 13.87
C PRO A 84 6.80 -4.70 13.46
N ASP A 85 7.69 -4.55 14.43
CA ASP A 85 9.14 -4.67 14.27
C ASP A 85 9.72 -3.74 13.18
N TRP A 86 9.12 -2.57 13.02
CA TRP A 86 9.62 -1.58 12.09
C TRP A 86 11.00 -1.04 12.53
N THR A 87 11.89 -0.84 11.57
CA THR A 87 13.24 -0.32 11.79
C THR A 87 13.56 0.69 10.70
N SER A 88 14.50 1.61 10.96
CA SER A 88 14.93 2.61 9.98
C SER A 88 15.48 1.98 8.70
N ASP A 89 16.14 0.82 8.78
CA ASP A 89 16.62 0.09 7.58
C ASP A 89 15.46 -0.33 6.65
N LYS A 90 14.32 -0.74 7.22
CA LYS A 90 13.13 -1.11 6.45
C LYS A 90 12.50 0.08 5.73
N LYS A 91 12.82 1.32 6.10
CA LYS A 91 12.26 2.54 5.48
C LYS A 91 12.50 2.56 3.98
N GLU A 92 13.70 2.20 3.52
CA GLU A 92 14.04 2.19 2.09
C GLU A 92 14.17 0.79 1.50
N ASN A 93 14.62 -0.18 2.31
CA ASN A 93 15.06 -1.50 1.86
C ASN A 93 13.97 -2.59 1.90
N PHE A 94 12.76 -2.29 2.37
CA PHE A 94 11.71 -3.31 2.37
C PHE A 94 11.28 -3.69 0.95
N ASN A 95 11.14 -5.00 0.71
CA ASN A 95 10.53 -5.54 -0.51
C ASN A 95 9.11 -6.05 -0.26
N LYS A 96 8.92 -6.69 0.90
CA LYS A 96 7.64 -7.24 1.35
C LYS A 96 7.52 -7.16 2.87
N ILE A 97 6.28 -7.02 3.35
CA ILE A 97 5.93 -6.99 4.76
C ILE A 97 4.78 -7.98 4.96
N VAL A 98 4.88 -8.86 5.95
CA VAL A 98 3.83 -9.83 6.25
C VAL A 98 3.23 -9.48 7.59
N ILE A 99 1.93 -9.23 7.63
CA ILE A 99 1.18 -8.94 8.86
C ILE A 99 -0.01 -9.89 8.90
N GLY A 100 -0.02 -10.78 9.89
CA GLY A 100 -1.02 -11.85 9.99
C GLY A 100 -1.09 -12.70 8.71
N ASN A 101 -2.28 -12.73 8.10
CA ASN A 101 -2.55 -13.47 6.87
C ASN A 101 -2.35 -12.63 5.60
N TYR A 102 -1.83 -11.41 5.68
CA TYR A 102 -1.61 -10.56 4.52
C TYR A 102 -0.12 -10.32 4.26
N THR A 103 0.23 -10.33 2.98
CA THR A 103 1.55 -9.94 2.45
C THR A 103 1.40 -8.66 1.66
N TYR A 104 2.09 -7.63 2.09
CA TYR A 104 2.18 -6.32 1.46
C TYR A 104 3.48 -6.24 0.67
N LYS A 105 3.40 -5.90 -0.61
CA LYS A 105 4.57 -5.78 -1.50
C LYS A 105 4.76 -4.34 -1.94
N LYS A 106 6.01 -3.89 -1.96
CA LYS A 106 6.39 -2.58 -2.51
C LYS A 106 6.04 -2.51 -3.99
N PHE A 107 5.29 -1.49 -4.39
CA PHE A 107 5.00 -1.23 -5.80
C PHE A 107 5.81 -0.04 -6.32
N LYS A 108 5.59 1.15 -5.74
CA LYS A 108 6.22 2.38 -6.22
C LYS A 108 6.47 3.36 -5.08
N LYS A 109 7.59 4.08 -5.12
CA LYS A 109 7.85 5.26 -4.27
C LYS A 109 7.13 6.47 -4.86
N ILE A 110 6.32 7.15 -4.05
CA ILE A 110 5.57 8.35 -4.45
C ILE A 110 6.34 9.62 -4.09
N SER A 111 6.91 9.67 -2.88
CA SER A 111 7.66 10.81 -2.35
C SER A 111 8.69 10.31 -1.36
#